data_AF-A0A9Q9XGB3-F1
#
_entry.id   AF-A0A9Q9XGB3-F1
#
_cell.length_a   1.000
_cell.length_b   1.000
_cell.length_c   1.000
_cell.angle_alpha   90.00
_cell.angle_beta   90.00
_cell.angle_gamma   90.00
#
_symmetry.space_group_name_H-M   'P 1'
#
loop_
_entity.id
_entity.type
_entity.pdbx_description
1 polymer ?
#
loop_
_entity_poly.entity_id
_entity_poly.type
_entity_poly.pdbx_seq_one_letter_code
_entity_poly.pdbx_strand_id
1 'polypeptide(L)'
;MGYCHFEALTVTDYIYACVNCGYHPPVVIMDLHKKGVFSMSVSDLKEPPPEFRGEVDIEDFWKSVNLEMIGRGFVPSRTKNPFAVQPSYSRWAPWIGHKTRMDHTVLNTEFAKVATAKVTSAEAQMMNVSEDRLVDELMKQKVGVVRKLCKACNIDSKGSCMDLISRLRAEMQNRQSYDKMFQKIWGASGGWSVILCPHGVVYSIKFNLRAESPRDFAHLLLSWKHIPNVSIYDFARGLATHGNLRVPTDIPFHPHEGRLAEPTPESISSAKQGKLKVSLPWLFEKTDNSSSKGHPITGSSEHYVLYDKLHESNTKDPQDVLRRISLVPELQGWLNSQIAEQFFASLRKNNYFLNNMAPSTHIFIMRNIVHHKNTSTNQKLLEVQLQRGHRPHGLENITLSDLGQAILAQQASDRETVQHHPHQLNQKDFENCGPQCEVFTKCENIAACRVSWTLGSHPAQKELLNYILDIERPGNELIVRTANTVLTRADFWTLGLNRDMESTIGNSCFQLIESIAQSKGKNIYIVDLYVVPTWLPPNNCDPFLSLPDDAHLKDALVIPVWTPGHYQLCVRIHTAFE
;
A
#
# COMPACT_ATOMS: atom_id res chain seq x y z
N MET A 1 -11.19 -32.20 3.16
CA MET A 1 -12.14 -32.33 2.03
C MET A 1 -13.45 -31.60 2.32
N GLY A 2 -14.14 -31.86 3.43
CA GLY A 2 -15.37 -31.14 3.80
C GLY A 2 -15.24 -29.61 3.87
N TYR A 3 -14.15 -29.09 4.43
CA TYR A 3 -13.91 -27.64 4.49
C TYR A 3 -13.88 -26.97 3.11
N CYS A 4 -13.12 -27.50 2.14
CA CYS A 4 -13.06 -26.93 0.78
C CYS A 4 -14.43 -26.94 0.10
N HIS A 5 -15.21 -27.99 0.33
CA HIS A 5 -16.55 -28.11 -0.23
C HIS A 5 -17.52 -27.09 0.38
N PHE A 6 -17.51 -26.96 1.71
CA PHE A 6 -18.28 -25.94 2.43
C PHE A 6 -17.93 -24.53 1.93
N GLU A 7 -16.65 -24.18 1.92
CA GLU A 7 -16.17 -22.88 1.45
C GLU A 7 -16.55 -22.59 0.00
N ALA A 8 -16.57 -23.61 -0.87
CA ALA A 8 -16.95 -23.43 -2.27
C ALA A 8 -18.46 -23.25 -2.49
N LEU A 9 -19.28 -23.67 -1.52
CA LEU A 9 -20.73 -23.42 -1.50
C LEU A 9 -21.09 -22.10 -0.82
N THR A 10 -20.17 -21.51 -0.07
CA THR A 10 -20.35 -20.20 0.56
C THR A 10 -20.20 -19.08 -0.45
N VAL A 11 -21.06 -18.07 -0.35
CA VAL A 11 -20.93 -16.84 -1.14
C VAL A 11 -19.84 -15.97 -0.51
N THR A 12 -18.74 -15.80 -1.24
CA THR A 12 -17.59 -14.98 -0.83
C THR A 12 -17.25 -14.01 -1.97
N ASP A 13 -17.13 -12.73 -1.66
CA ASP A 13 -16.96 -11.64 -2.66
C ASP A 13 -15.56 -11.57 -3.27
N TYR A 14 -14.53 -12.02 -2.53
CA TYR A 14 -13.12 -11.91 -2.85
C TYR A 14 -12.72 -10.51 -3.39
N ILE A 15 -13.20 -9.43 -2.74
CA ILE A 15 -13.00 -8.04 -3.20
C ILE A 15 -11.52 -7.67 -3.39
N TYR A 16 -10.63 -8.05 -2.45
CA TYR A 16 -9.18 -7.77 -2.50
C TYR A 16 -8.86 -6.28 -2.66
N ALA A 17 -9.47 -5.45 -1.82
CA ALA A 17 -9.25 -4.00 -1.78
C ALA A 17 -9.06 -3.52 -0.35
N CYS A 18 -8.31 -2.43 -0.17
CA CYS A 18 -8.02 -1.87 1.15
C CYS A 18 -9.00 -0.76 1.51
N VAL A 19 -9.50 -0.74 2.74
CA VAL A 19 -10.38 0.33 3.21
C VAL A 19 -9.71 1.72 3.21
N ASN A 20 -8.38 1.80 3.28
CA ASN A 20 -7.66 3.08 3.24
C ASN A 20 -7.31 3.52 1.81
N CYS A 21 -6.86 2.57 0.97
CA CYS A 21 -6.38 2.87 -0.38
C CYS A 21 -7.47 2.77 -1.45
N GLY A 22 -8.60 2.13 -1.13
CA GLY A 22 -9.65 1.83 -2.09
C GLY A 22 -9.28 0.72 -3.06
N TYR A 23 -9.81 0.78 -4.28
CA TYR A 23 -9.60 -0.21 -5.33
C TYR A 23 -8.27 -0.02 -6.09
N HIS A 24 -7.67 1.17 -5.99
CA HIS A 24 -6.53 1.63 -6.79
C HIS A 24 -5.43 2.17 -5.88
N PRO A 25 -4.59 1.32 -5.28
CA PRO A 25 -3.55 1.77 -4.37
C PRO A 25 -2.42 2.47 -5.15
N PRO A 26 -2.05 3.73 -4.79
CA PRO A 26 -1.01 4.47 -5.51
C PRO A 26 0.40 3.93 -5.24
N VAL A 27 0.60 3.26 -4.10
CA VAL A 27 1.86 2.64 -3.71
C VAL A 27 1.61 1.16 -3.43
N VAL A 28 2.46 0.29 -3.98
CA VAL A 28 2.39 -1.16 -3.76
C VAL A 28 3.77 -1.78 -3.53
N ILE A 29 3.78 -2.88 -2.81
CA ILE A 29 4.94 -3.74 -2.56
C ILE A 29 4.67 -5.10 -3.22
N MET A 30 5.67 -5.61 -3.93
CA MET A 30 5.62 -6.84 -4.70
C MET A 30 6.70 -7.79 -4.23
N ASP A 31 6.32 -9.02 -3.90
CA ASP A 31 7.28 -10.05 -3.51
C ASP A 31 6.74 -11.46 -3.79
N LEU A 32 7.63 -12.45 -3.74
CA LEU A 32 7.42 -13.86 -4.05
C LEU A 32 7.70 -14.76 -2.85
N HIS A 33 6.70 -15.55 -2.46
CA HIS A 33 6.92 -16.64 -1.51
C HIS A 33 7.39 -17.92 -2.21
N LYS A 34 8.71 -18.11 -2.23
CA LYS A 34 9.38 -19.25 -2.88
C LYS A 34 9.09 -20.62 -2.25
N LYS A 35 8.58 -20.66 -1.02
CA LYS A 35 8.42 -21.91 -0.23
C LYS A 35 6.99 -22.47 -0.21
N GLY A 36 5.99 -21.68 -0.61
CA GLY A 36 4.59 -22.13 -0.72
C GLY A 36 4.32 -22.69 -2.11
N VAL A 37 4.77 -23.91 -2.38
CA VAL A 37 4.73 -24.51 -3.73
C VAL A 37 3.75 -25.68 -3.74
N PHE A 38 3.12 -25.96 -4.87
CA PHE A 38 2.37 -27.22 -5.03
C PHE A 38 3.16 -28.16 -5.93
N SER A 39 3.01 -29.47 -5.69
CA SER A 39 3.69 -30.46 -6.52
C SER A 39 3.08 -30.51 -7.91
N MET A 40 3.95 -30.39 -8.91
CA MET A 40 3.62 -30.60 -10.32
C MET A 40 4.89 -30.98 -11.07
N SER A 41 4.80 -31.89 -12.02
CA SER A 41 5.89 -32.09 -12.98
C SER A 41 5.79 -30.98 -14.03
N VAL A 42 6.75 -30.05 -14.01
CA VAL A 42 6.82 -28.98 -15.03
C VAL A 42 7.00 -29.57 -16.44
N SER A 43 7.53 -30.79 -16.55
CA SER A 43 7.63 -31.53 -17.82
C SER A 43 6.27 -31.99 -18.37
N ASP A 44 5.24 -32.05 -17.53
CA ASP A 44 3.90 -32.51 -17.92
C ASP A 44 3.04 -31.35 -18.46
N LEU A 45 3.53 -30.10 -18.37
CA LEU A 45 2.87 -28.94 -18.95
C LEU A 45 2.96 -28.98 -20.48
N LYS A 46 1.81 -29.17 -21.13
CA LYS A 46 1.69 -29.10 -22.58
C LYS A 46 1.94 -27.67 -23.07
N GLU A 47 2.64 -27.53 -24.19
CA GLU A 47 2.72 -26.25 -24.88
C GLU A 47 1.31 -25.79 -25.27
N PRO A 48 1.00 -24.49 -25.12
CA PRO A 48 -0.29 -23.98 -25.53
C PRO A 48 -0.42 -23.98 -27.06
N PRO A 49 -1.64 -23.88 -27.60
CA PRO A 49 -1.86 -23.75 -29.04
C PRO A 49 -1.07 -22.56 -29.63
N PRO A 50 -0.58 -22.62 -30.89
CA PRO A 50 0.23 -21.57 -31.50
C PRO A 50 -0.41 -20.18 -31.51
N GLU A 51 -1.74 -20.11 -31.53
CA GLU A 51 -2.55 -18.89 -31.50
C GLU A 51 -2.68 -18.27 -30.11
N PHE A 52 -2.29 -18.98 -29.05
CA PHE A 52 -2.43 -18.53 -27.68
C PHE A 52 -1.48 -17.37 -27.36
N ARG A 53 -2.05 -16.20 -27.07
CA ARG A 53 -1.29 -14.96 -26.81
C ARG A 53 -0.94 -14.74 -25.34
N GLY A 54 -1.30 -15.69 -24.47
CA GLY A 54 -1.13 -15.55 -23.02
C GLY A 54 -2.22 -14.73 -22.37
N GLU A 55 -3.43 -14.79 -22.88
CA GLU A 55 -4.63 -14.19 -22.30
C GLU A 55 -5.47 -15.31 -21.67
N VAL A 56 -5.88 -15.14 -20.42
CA VAL A 56 -6.66 -16.13 -19.68
C VAL A 56 -7.88 -15.47 -19.05
N ASP A 57 -9.03 -16.15 -19.12
CA ASP A 57 -10.24 -15.70 -18.43
C ASP A 57 -10.13 -16.02 -16.93
N ILE A 58 -10.00 -14.96 -16.12
CA ILE A 58 -9.88 -15.09 -14.67
C ILE A 58 -11.18 -15.60 -14.04
N GLU A 59 -12.36 -15.23 -14.57
CA GLU A 59 -13.62 -15.70 -14.01
C GLU A 59 -13.89 -17.16 -14.31
N ASP A 60 -13.77 -17.58 -15.58
CA ASP A 60 -13.96 -18.99 -15.97
C ASP A 60 -13.01 -19.89 -15.18
N PHE A 61 -11.74 -19.48 -15.07
CA PHE A 61 -10.74 -20.24 -14.34
C PHE A 61 -11.14 -20.44 -12.87
N TRP A 62 -11.45 -19.36 -12.15
CA TRP A 62 -11.77 -19.47 -10.73
C TRP A 62 -13.16 -20.07 -10.46
N LYS A 63 -14.13 -19.89 -11.38
CA LYS A 63 -15.41 -20.64 -11.38
C LYS A 63 -15.14 -22.14 -11.52
N SER A 64 -14.24 -22.54 -12.41
CA SER A 64 -13.85 -23.95 -12.59
C SER A 64 -13.16 -24.52 -11.35
N VAL A 65 -12.30 -23.75 -10.69
CA VAL A 65 -11.68 -24.16 -9.41
C VAL A 65 -12.75 -24.36 -8.33
N ASN A 66 -13.74 -23.47 -8.23
CA ASN A 66 -14.87 -23.63 -7.31
C ASN A 66 -15.70 -24.88 -7.65
N LEU A 67 -16.03 -25.09 -8.92
CA LEU A 67 -16.76 -26.28 -9.38
C LEU A 67 -16.00 -27.58 -9.10
N GLU A 68 -14.67 -27.58 -9.20
CA GLU A 68 -13.88 -28.74 -8.78
C GLU A 68 -14.10 -29.04 -7.28
N MET A 69 -14.04 -28.02 -6.42
CA MET A 69 -14.23 -28.20 -4.97
C MET A 69 -15.65 -28.68 -4.63
N ILE A 70 -16.67 -28.15 -5.32
CA ILE A 70 -18.06 -28.58 -5.19
C ILE A 70 -18.19 -30.04 -5.65
N GLY A 71 -17.72 -30.37 -6.86
CA GLY A 71 -17.84 -31.70 -7.47
C GLY A 71 -17.25 -32.82 -6.61
N ARG A 72 -16.23 -32.54 -5.80
CA ARG A 72 -15.63 -33.52 -4.86
C ARG A 72 -16.60 -34.05 -3.80
N GLY A 73 -17.66 -33.30 -3.47
CA GLY A 73 -18.71 -33.77 -2.56
C GLY A 73 -19.64 -34.81 -3.20
N PHE A 74 -19.66 -34.89 -4.54
CA PHE A 74 -20.60 -35.70 -5.32
C PHE A 74 -19.96 -36.87 -6.07
N VAL A 75 -18.63 -37.01 -6.04
CA VAL A 75 -17.92 -38.09 -6.74
C VAL A 75 -17.11 -38.97 -5.78
N PRO A 76 -16.97 -40.29 -6.05
CA PRO A 76 -16.27 -41.22 -5.15
C PRO A 76 -14.76 -40.93 -5.01
N SER A 77 -14.15 -40.31 -6.03
CA SER A 77 -12.73 -39.97 -6.03
C SER A 77 -12.46 -38.75 -6.89
N ARG A 78 -11.39 -38.01 -6.58
CA ARG A 78 -10.96 -36.84 -7.36
C ARG A 78 -10.66 -37.17 -8.82
N THR A 79 -10.13 -38.36 -9.10
CA THR A 79 -9.85 -38.83 -10.46
C THR A 79 -11.10 -39.02 -11.32
N LYS A 80 -12.27 -39.16 -10.69
CA LYS A 80 -13.58 -39.23 -11.36
C LYS A 80 -14.32 -37.89 -11.38
N ASN A 81 -13.70 -36.82 -10.90
CA ASN A 81 -14.31 -35.49 -10.91
C ASN A 81 -14.25 -34.90 -12.33
N PRO A 82 -15.39 -34.68 -13.01
CA PRO A 82 -15.41 -34.11 -14.36
C PRO A 82 -14.92 -32.65 -14.40
N PHE A 83 -14.91 -31.96 -13.26
CA PHE A 83 -14.48 -30.57 -13.13
C PHE A 83 -13.02 -30.44 -12.68
N ALA A 84 -12.20 -31.49 -12.79
CA ALA A 84 -10.81 -31.44 -12.33
C ALA A 84 -9.99 -30.35 -13.05
N VAL A 85 -9.47 -29.39 -12.28
CA VAL A 85 -8.56 -28.35 -12.77
C VAL A 85 -7.12 -28.82 -12.56
N GLN A 86 -6.33 -28.73 -13.63
CA GLN A 86 -4.91 -29.05 -13.64
C GLN A 86 -4.09 -27.84 -14.10
N PRO A 87 -2.84 -27.70 -13.64
CA PRO A 87 -1.92 -26.69 -14.15
C PRO A 87 -1.79 -26.76 -15.67
N SER A 88 -1.93 -25.63 -16.35
CA SER A 88 -1.74 -25.50 -17.80
C SER A 88 -1.41 -24.05 -18.15
N TYR A 89 -0.69 -23.79 -19.24
CA TYR A 89 -0.40 -22.40 -19.62
C TYR A 89 -1.64 -21.64 -20.12
N SER A 90 -2.54 -22.34 -20.83
CA SER A 90 -3.72 -21.73 -21.44
C SER A 90 -4.90 -21.57 -20.49
N ARG A 91 -4.89 -22.24 -19.33
CA ARG A 91 -5.99 -22.21 -18.36
C ARG A 91 -5.46 -22.18 -16.92
N TRP A 92 -4.73 -21.11 -16.61
CA TRP A 92 -4.21 -20.84 -15.28
C TRP A 92 -4.14 -19.33 -15.04
N ALA A 93 -5.02 -18.80 -14.20
CA ALA A 93 -5.15 -17.37 -13.98
C ALA A 93 -4.70 -16.95 -12.57
N PRO A 94 -4.11 -15.76 -12.40
CA PRO A 94 -3.96 -15.14 -11.09
C PRO A 94 -5.34 -14.80 -10.48
N TRP A 95 -5.39 -14.40 -9.22
CA TRP A 95 -6.51 -13.64 -8.68
C TRP A 95 -6.13 -12.16 -8.61
N ILE A 96 -6.99 -11.28 -9.10
CA ILE A 96 -6.90 -9.83 -9.00
C ILE A 96 -8.27 -9.35 -8.55
N GLY A 97 -8.34 -8.46 -7.55
CA GLY A 97 -9.60 -7.92 -7.05
C GLY A 97 -10.48 -7.39 -8.19
N HIS A 98 -11.77 -7.72 -8.18
CA HIS A 98 -12.64 -7.47 -9.33
C HIS A 98 -12.83 -5.98 -9.66
N LYS A 99 -12.69 -5.09 -8.65
CA LYS A 99 -12.70 -3.64 -8.87
C LYS A 99 -11.35 -3.10 -9.35
N THR A 100 -10.24 -3.79 -9.02
CA THR A 100 -8.87 -3.45 -9.40
C THR A 100 -8.52 -3.90 -10.83
N ARG A 101 -8.94 -5.11 -11.23
CA ARG A 101 -8.63 -5.69 -12.55
C ARG A 101 -9.32 -4.92 -13.68
N MET A 102 -8.65 -4.79 -14.81
CA MET A 102 -9.17 -4.09 -16.00
C MET A 102 -10.39 -4.78 -16.58
N ASP A 103 -10.27 -6.09 -16.79
CA ASP A 103 -11.27 -6.93 -17.43
C ASP A 103 -11.24 -8.37 -16.85
N HIS A 104 -12.14 -9.22 -17.33
CA HIS A 104 -12.18 -10.66 -17.09
C HIS A 104 -11.06 -11.41 -17.83
N THR A 105 -10.44 -10.80 -18.83
CA THR A 105 -9.25 -11.35 -19.52
C THR A 105 -7.99 -10.74 -18.92
N VAL A 106 -7.08 -11.58 -18.44
CA VAL A 106 -5.82 -11.16 -17.80
C VAL A 106 -4.62 -11.83 -18.45
N LEU A 107 -3.45 -11.23 -18.29
CA LEU A 107 -2.21 -11.73 -18.91
C LEU A 107 -1.57 -12.86 -18.09
N ASN A 108 -1.24 -13.95 -18.77
CA ASN A 108 -0.33 -15.00 -18.30
C ASN A 108 0.48 -15.63 -19.45
N THR A 109 1.63 -15.05 -19.79
CA THR A 109 2.53 -15.60 -20.81
C THR A 109 3.64 -16.51 -20.23
N GLU A 110 3.41 -17.24 -19.14
CA GLU A 110 4.45 -18.09 -18.52
C GLU A 110 5.04 -19.14 -19.48
N PHE A 111 4.31 -19.56 -20.52
CA PHE A 111 4.82 -20.44 -21.57
C PHE A 111 6.01 -19.85 -22.33
N ALA A 112 6.06 -18.52 -22.49
CA ALA A 112 7.14 -17.84 -23.21
C ALA A 112 8.49 -17.98 -22.50
N LYS A 113 8.49 -18.23 -21.18
CA LYS A 113 9.71 -18.52 -20.41
C LYS A 113 10.44 -19.79 -20.91
N VAL A 114 9.73 -20.69 -21.60
CA VAL A 114 10.31 -21.89 -22.22
C VAL A 114 11.02 -21.56 -23.54
N ALA A 115 10.46 -20.64 -24.32
CA ALA A 115 11.00 -20.24 -25.61
C ALA A 115 12.26 -19.37 -25.45
N THR A 116 12.29 -18.46 -24.46
CA THR A 116 13.46 -17.61 -24.18
C THR A 116 14.67 -18.41 -23.68
N ALA A 117 14.47 -19.58 -23.07
CA ALA A 117 15.57 -20.50 -22.74
C ALA A 117 16.25 -21.11 -23.98
N LYS A 118 15.63 -21.03 -25.17
CA LYS A 118 16.19 -21.52 -26.44
C LYS A 118 16.87 -20.41 -27.26
N VAL A 119 16.78 -19.13 -26.88
CA VAL A 119 17.26 -17.99 -27.68
C VAL A 119 18.18 -17.08 -26.87
N THR A 120 19.38 -16.80 -27.40
CA THR A 120 20.35 -15.81 -26.91
C THR A 120 19.86 -14.38 -27.11
N SER A 121 18.77 -13.99 -26.44
CA SER A 121 18.28 -12.61 -26.44
C SER A 121 18.82 -11.83 -25.23
N ALA A 122 18.76 -10.50 -25.28
CA ALA A 122 19.09 -9.62 -24.15
C ALA A 122 18.30 -9.95 -22.87
N GLU A 123 17.09 -10.54 -23.00
CA GLU A 123 16.29 -11.03 -21.87
C GLU A 123 16.95 -12.22 -21.14
N ALA A 124 17.68 -13.08 -21.86
CA ALA A 124 18.35 -14.26 -21.31
C ALA A 124 19.62 -13.92 -20.51
N GLN A 125 20.19 -12.73 -20.68
CA GLN A 125 21.35 -12.27 -19.89
C GLN A 125 20.95 -11.80 -18.48
N MET A 126 19.68 -11.49 -18.24
CA MET A 126 19.20 -10.95 -16.96
C MET A 126 18.58 -12.00 -16.01
N MET A 127 18.36 -13.24 -16.44
CA MET A 127 17.72 -14.31 -15.64
C MET A 127 18.73 -15.21 -14.88
N ASN A 128 19.75 -14.64 -14.24
CA ASN A 128 20.66 -15.44 -13.42
C ASN A 128 20.02 -15.77 -12.06
N VAL A 129 19.32 -16.91 -11.98
CA VAL A 129 19.20 -17.64 -10.71
C VAL A 129 20.60 -18.12 -10.34
N SER A 130 21.12 -17.77 -9.16
CA SER A 130 22.46 -18.20 -8.75
C SER A 130 22.56 -19.73 -8.72
N GLU A 131 23.68 -20.27 -9.21
CA GLU A 131 24.06 -21.68 -9.14
C GLU A 131 23.82 -22.26 -7.73
N ASP A 132 24.10 -21.46 -6.70
CA ASP A 132 23.92 -21.78 -5.29
C ASP A 132 22.47 -22.13 -4.92
N ARG A 133 21.47 -21.46 -5.53
CA ARG A 133 20.06 -21.76 -5.27
C ARG A 133 19.63 -23.11 -5.82
N LEU A 134 20.19 -23.55 -6.95
CA LEU A 134 19.85 -24.85 -7.52
C LEU A 134 20.50 -25.98 -6.72
N VAL A 135 21.73 -25.77 -6.24
CA VAL A 135 22.43 -26.69 -5.34
C VAL A 135 21.67 -26.84 -4.02
N ASP A 136 21.23 -25.72 -3.42
CA ASP A 136 20.42 -25.75 -2.19
C ASP A 136 19.11 -26.53 -2.35
N GLU A 137 18.45 -26.45 -3.51
CA GLU A 137 17.24 -27.23 -3.76
C GLU A 137 17.52 -28.71 -4.04
N LEU A 138 18.62 -29.03 -4.73
CA LEU A 138 19.07 -30.41 -4.93
C LEU A 138 19.39 -31.10 -3.60
N MET A 139 19.97 -30.37 -2.65
CA MET A 139 20.29 -30.85 -1.29
C MET A 139 19.04 -31.21 -0.47
N LYS A 140 17.88 -30.60 -0.78
CA LYS A 140 16.60 -30.85 -0.11
C LYS A 140 15.82 -32.02 -0.72
N GLN A 141 16.21 -32.51 -1.89
CA GLN A 141 15.53 -33.61 -2.55
C GLN A 141 15.90 -34.96 -1.93
N LYS A 142 14.95 -35.90 -1.95
CA LYS A 142 15.25 -37.30 -1.60
C LYS A 142 16.27 -37.86 -2.58
N VAL A 143 17.25 -38.64 -2.09
CA VAL A 143 18.32 -39.23 -2.93
C VAL A 143 17.80 -40.00 -4.14
N GLY A 144 16.61 -40.62 -4.05
CA GLY A 144 15.96 -41.30 -5.17
C GLY A 144 15.57 -40.38 -6.33
N VAL A 145 15.20 -39.13 -6.05
CA VAL A 145 14.90 -38.09 -7.05
C VAL A 145 16.20 -37.63 -7.71
N VAL A 146 17.24 -37.38 -6.91
CA VAL A 146 18.56 -37.00 -7.40
C VAL A 146 19.15 -38.09 -8.31
N ARG A 147 19.01 -39.37 -7.97
CA ARG A 147 19.43 -40.47 -8.87
C ARG A 147 18.69 -40.50 -10.20
N LYS A 148 17.37 -40.24 -10.21
CA LYS A 148 16.60 -40.16 -11.46
C LYS A 148 17.09 -38.99 -12.33
N LEU A 149 17.43 -37.87 -11.70
CA LEU A 149 18.01 -36.71 -12.39
C LEU A 149 19.38 -37.01 -12.99
N CYS A 150 20.29 -37.66 -12.25
CA CYS A 150 21.59 -38.09 -12.79
C CYS A 150 21.41 -38.99 -14.02
N LYS A 151 20.54 -40.01 -13.94
CA LYS A 151 20.23 -40.89 -15.08
C LYS A 151 19.69 -40.11 -16.28
N ALA A 152 18.81 -39.14 -16.04
CA ALA A 152 18.20 -38.31 -17.07
C ALA A 152 19.17 -37.28 -17.70
N CYS A 153 20.33 -37.05 -17.08
CA CYS A 153 21.42 -36.22 -17.57
C CYS A 153 22.61 -37.06 -18.09
N ASN A 154 22.46 -38.39 -18.16
CA ASN A 154 23.53 -39.32 -18.52
C ASN A 154 24.76 -39.25 -17.58
N ILE A 155 24.54 -38.90 -16.32
CA ILE A 155 25.55 -38.82 -15.25
C ILE A 155 25.46 -40.09 -14.39
N ASP A 156 26.60 -40.60 -13.92
CA ASP A 156 26.62 -41.76 -13.03
C ASP A 156 25.76 -41.52 -11.77
N SER A 157 24.81 -42.43 -11.55
CA SER A 157 23.78 -42.34 -10.51
C SER A 157 24.10 -43.15 -9.23
N LYS A 158 25.34 -43.67 -9.12
CA LYS A 158 25.85 -44.38 -7.95
C LYS A 158 26.54 -43.43 -6.97
N GLY A 159 26.48 -43.75 -5.68
CA GLY A 159 27.11 -42.97 -4.60
C GLY A 159 26.12 -42.34 -3.62
N SER A 160 26.68 -41.55 -2.71
CA SER A 160 25.94 -40.75 -1.72
C SER A 160 25.19 -39.59 -2.38
N CYS A 161 24.26 -38.96 -1.66
CA CYS A 161 23.55 -37.79 -2.19
C CYS A 161 24.53 -36.65 -2.56
N MET A 162 25.57 -36.46 -1.76
CA MET A 162 26.61 -35.45 -2.01
C MET A 162 27.44 -35.74 -3.26
N ASP A 163 27.74 -37.01 -3.54
CA ASP A 163 28.48 -37.40 -4.75
C ASP A 163 27.67 -37.08 -6.00
N LEU A 164 26.36 -37.37 -5.95
CA LEU A 164 25.44 -37.10 -7.06
C LEU A 164 25.29 -35.59 -7.31
N ILE A 165 25.17 -34.80 -6.24
CA ILE A 165 25.02 -33.34 -6.32
C ILE A 165 26.31 -32.69 -6.83
N SER A 166 27.48 -33.14 -6.38
CA SER A 166 28.77 -32.64 -6.87
C SER A 166 28.94 -32.89 -8.37
N ARG A 167 28.51 -34.05 -8.88
CA ARG A 167 28.57 -34.37 -10.32
C ARG A 167 27.56 -33.59 -11.14
N LEU A 168 26.34 -33.41 -10.62
CA LEU A 168 25.34 -32.53 -11.23
C LEU A 168 25.89 -31.09 -11.33
N ARG A 169 26.55 -30.60 -10.28
CA ARG A 169 27.19 -29.27 -10.27
C ARG A 169 28.29 -29.12 -11.32
N ALA A 170 29.14 -30.14 -11.48
CA ALA A 170 30.19 -30.13 -12.50
C ALA A 170 29.59 -30.06 -13.92
N GLU A 171 28.50 -30.79 -14.18
CA GLU A 171 27.83 -30.80 -15.48
C GLU A 171 27.01 -29.52 -15.75
N MET A 172 26.59 -28.83 -14.69
CA MET A 172 25.88 -27.54 -14.73
C MET A 172 26.75 -26.37 -15.22
N GLN A 173 28.07 -26.54 -15.34
CA GLN A 173 28.93 -25.53 -15.99
C GLN A 173 28.61 -25.35 -17.48
N ASN A 174 27.92 -26.32 -18.10
CA ASN A 174 27.37 -26.19 -19.44
C ASN A 174 25.92 -25.65 -19.39
N ARG A 175 25.70 -24.47 -19.98
CA ARG A 175 24.40 -23.75 -19.97
C ARG A 175 23.24 -24.56 -20.58
N GLN A 176 23.51 -25.44 -21.56
CA GLN A 176 22.47 -26.31 -22.14
C GLN A 176 22.08 -27.47 -21.22
N SER A 177 23.03 -27.99 -20.43
CA SER A 177 22.80 -29.01 -19.41
C SER A 177 22.07 -28.41 -18.20
N TYR A 178 22.41 -27.16 -17.83
CA TYR A 178 21.74 -26.39 -16.78
C TYR A 178 20.24 -26.25 -17.04
N ASP A 179 19.82 -25.79 -18.23
CA ASP A 179 18.39 -25.57 -18.53
C ASP A 179 17.59 -26.89 -18.57
N LYS A 180 18.16 -27.97 -19.12
CA LYS A 180 17.55 -29.31 -19.12
C LYS A 180 17.43 -29.87 -17.70
N MET A 181 18.41 -29.61 -16.84
CA MET A 181 18.42 -30.07 -15.45
C MET A 181 17.44 -29.25 -14.60
N PHE A 182 17.43 -27.93 -14.78
CA PHE A 182 16.52 -26.97 -14.12
C PHE A 182 15.06 -27.30 -14.41
N GLN A 183 14.71 -27.65 -15.65
CA GLN A 183 13.35 -28.05 -16.05
C GLN A 183 12.90 -29.38 -15.44
N LYS A 184 13.82 -30.30 -15.14
CA LYS A 184 13.52 -31.63 -14.57
C LYS A 184 13.53 -31.66 -13.03
N ILE A 185 14.29 -30.77 -12.38
CA ILE A 185 14.40 -30.67 -10.91
C ILE A 185 13.14 -30.07 -10.27
N TRP A 186 12.48 -29.12 -10.94
CA TRP A 186 11.26 -28.50 -10.41
C TRP A 186 10.05 -29.45 -10.54
N GLY A 187 9.97 -30.40 -9.61
CA GLY A 187 8.76 -31.18 -9.30
C GLY A 187 7.72 -30.39 -8.48
N ALA A 188 7.82 -29.07 -8.53
CA ALA A 188 7.01 -28.12 -7.79
C ALA A 188 6.77 -26.85 -8.63
N SER A 189 5.73 -26.10 -8.31
CA SER A 189 5.43 -24.80 -8.90
C SER A 189 6.43 -23.73 -8.45
N GLY A 190 6.50 -22.61 -9.17
CA GLY A 190 7.39 -21.46 -8.96
C GLY A 190 7.21 -20.66 -7.68
N GLY A 191 6.35 -21.11 -6.76
CA GLY A 191 5.86 -20.34 -5.62
C GLY A 191 4.70 -19.43 -6.02
N TRP A 192 4.42 -18.43 -5.20
CA TRP A 192 3.33 -17.48 -5.47
C TRP A 192 3.73 -16.04 -5.17
N SER A 193 3.35 -15.17 -6.09
CA SER A 193 3.63 -13.74 -6.07
C SER A 193 2.43 -12.98 -5.52
N VAL A 194 2.68 -11.90 -4.79
CA VAL A 194 1.64 -10.99 -4.31
C VAL A 194 1.95 -9.54 -4.66
N ILE A 195 0.89 -8.76 -4.85
CA ILE A 195 0.93 -7.30 -4.84
C ILE A 195 0.08 -6.84 -3.67
N LEU A 196 0.66 -6.10 -2.74
CA LEU A 196 -0.03 -5.56 -1.57
C LEU A 196 0.22 -4.07 -1.40
N CYS A 197 -0.70 -3.36 -0.76
CA CYS A 197 -0.46 -1.97 -0.35
C CYS A 197 0.36 -1.91 0.96
N PRO A 198 0.90 -0.74 1.32
CA PRO A 198 1.65 -0.54 2.57
C PRO A 198 0.88 -0.91 3.86
N HIS A 199 -0.45 -0.96 3.81
CA HIS A 199 -1.29 -1.42 4.92
C HIS A 199 -1.36 -2.96 5.08
N GLY A 200 -0.71 -3.72 4.18
CA GLY A 200 -0.67 -5.19 4.23
C GLY A 200 -1.89 -5.90 3.63
N VAL A 201 -2.72 -5.19 2.85
CA VAL A 201 -3.85 -5.76 2.11
C VAL A 201 -3.39 -6.17 0.72
N VAL A 202 -3.67 -7.42 0.34
CA VAL A 202 -3.31 -8.01 -0.96
C VAL A 202 -4.34 -7.68 -2.03
N TYR A 203 -3.88 -7.18 -3.18
CA TYR A 203 -4.70 -6.87 -4.35
C TYR A 203 -4.61 -7.92 -5.45
N SER A 204 -3.47 -8.62 -5.52
CA SER A 204 -3.24 -9.65 -6.51
C SER A 204 -2.43 -10.80 -5.93
N ILE A 205 -2.78 -12.02 -6.34
CA ILE A 205 -2.03 -13.23 -6.06
C ILE A 205 -1.87 -14.04 -7.35
N LYS A 206 -0.63 -14.40 -7.69
CA LYS A 206 -0.33 -15.28 -8.82
C LYS A 206 0.38 -16.52 -8.33
N PHE A 207 -0.08 -17.68 -8.76
CA PHE A 207 0.58 -18.96 -8.52
C PHE A 207 1.44 -19.29 -9.72
N ASN A 208 2.76 -19.12 -9.61
CA ASN A 208 3.64 -19.26 -10.75
C ASN A 208 3.85 -20.74 -11.08
N LEU A 209 3.66 -21.11 -12.34
CA LEU A 209 3.94 -22.48 -12.82
C LEU A 209 5.46 -22.71 -12.96
N ARG A 210 6.20 -21.65 -13.27
CA ARG A 210 7.67 -21.62 -13.38
C ARG A 210 8.26 -20.63 -12.39
N ALA A 211 9.59 -20.68 -12.24
CA ALA A 211 10.31 -19.65 -11.48
C ALA A 211 9.83 -18.25 -11.86
N GLU A 212 9.57 -17.44 -10.84
CA GLU A 212 9.12 -16.07 -10.98
C GLU A 212 10.16 -15.23 -11.71
N SER A 213 9.69 -14.26 -12.49
CA SER A 213 10.50 -13.24 -13.14
C SER A 213 9.72 -11.93 -13.28
N PRO A 214 10.37 -10.82 -13.66
CA PRO A 214 9.68 -9.54 -13.85
C PRO A 214 8.46 -9.59 -14.77
N ARG A 215 8.44 -10.56 -15.69
CA ARG A 215 7.30 -10.89 -16.55
C ARG A 215 6.01 -11.11 -15.76
N ASP A 216 6.09 -11.78 -14.62
CA ASP A 216 4.92 -12.15 -13.82
C ASP A 216 4.26 -10.93 -13.18
N PHE A 217 5.06 -10.05 -12.60
CA PHE A 217 4.57 -8.79 -12.03
C PHE A 217 4.15 -7.79 -13.11
N ALA A 218 4.87 -7.71 -14.23
CA ALA A 218 4.45 -6.89 -15.37
C ALA A 218 3.06 -7.30 -15.87
N HIS A 219 2.78 -8.60 -16.00
CA HIS A 219 1.45 -9.06 -16.40
C HIS A 219 0.37 -8.74 -15.37
N LEU A 220 0.66 -8.87 -14.07
CA LEU A 220 -0.29 -8.50 -13.03
C LEU A 220 -0.66 -7.01 -13.14
N LEU A 221 0.33 -6.13 -13.23
CA LEU A 221 0.12 -4.68 -13.32
C LEU A 221 -0.58 -4.26 -14.62
N LEU A 222 -0.20 -4.85 -15.75
CA LEU A 222 -0.86 -4.60 -17.04
C LEU A 222 -2.30 -5.16 -17.09
N SER A 223 -2.67 -6.01 -16.13
CA SER A 223 -4.04 -6.49 -15.97
C SER A 223 -4.87 -5.65 -14.97
N TRP A 224 -4.30 -4.58 -14.39
CA TRP A 224 -5.01 -3.64 -13.52
C TRP A 224 -5.61 -2.49 -14.35
N LYS A 225 -6.71 -1.90 -13.88
CA LYS A 225 -7.30 -0.69 -14.51
C LYS A 225 -6.35 0.49 -14.50
N HIS A 226 -5.65 0.66 -13.39
CA HIS A 226 -4.69 1.74 -13.16
C HIS A 226 -3.44 1.14 -12.55
N ILE A 227 -2.28 1.39 -13.18
CA ILE A 227 -0.98 1.00 -12.64
C ILE A 227 -0.70 1.89 -11.41
N PRO A 228 -0.15 1.37 -10.31
CA PRO A 228 0.26 2.18 -9.16
C PRO A 228 1.29 3.23 -9.56
N ASN A 229 1.24 4.41 -8.97
CA ASN A 229 2.26 5.43 -9.20
C ASN A 229 3.64 5.01 -8.68
N VAL A 230 3.71 4.20 -7.62
CA VAL A 230 4.97 3.67 -7.06
C VAL A 230 4.88 2.17 -6.82
N SER A 231 5.75 1.43 -7.50
CA SER A 231 5.87 -0.02 -7.42
C SER A 231 7.19 -0.42 -6.77
N ILE A 232 7.16 -1.08 -5.62
CA ILE A 232 8.35 -1.52 -4.90
C ILE A 232 8.58 -3.01 -5.16
N TYR A 233 9.77 -3.36 -5.64
CA TYR A 233 10.11 -4.72 -6.04
C TYR A 233 11.62 -4.99 -6.04
N ASP A 234 12.02 -6.19 -5.66
CA ASP A 234 13.43 -6.65 -5.59
C ASP A 234 14.18 -6.53 -6.91
N PHE A 235 13.48 -6.63 -8.05
CA PHE A 235 14.07 -6.52 -9.37
C PHE A 235 13.45 -5.38 -10.19
N ALA A 236 13.40 -4.20 -9.57
CA ALA A 236 12.79 -2.97 -10.09
C ALA A 236 13.17 -2.64 -11.54
N ARG A 237 14.47 -2.65 -11.87
CA ARG A 237 14.95 -2.41 -13.25
C ARG A 237 14.38 -3.42 -14.24
N GLY A 238 14.40 -4.72 -13.89
CA GLY A 238 13.86 -5.78 -14.74
C GLY A 238 12.36 -5.62 -14.98
N LEU A 239 11.61 -5.19 -13.97
CA LEU A 239 10.16 -4.92 -14.08
C LEU A 239 9.88 -3.73 -14.99
N ALA A 240 10.59 -2.61 -14.79
CA ALA A 240 10.42 -1.43 -15.62
C ALA A 240 10.74 -1.71 -17.10
N THR A 241 11.90 -2.33 -17.38
CA THR A 241 12.30 -2.69 -18.74
C THR A 241 11.32 -3.65 -19.39
N HIS A 242 10.95 -4.74 -18.70
CA HIS A 242 10.03 -5.72 -19.26
C HIS A 242 8.62 -5.13 -19.49
N GLY A 243 8.12 -4.30 -18.58
CA GLY A 243 6.84 -3.61 -18.75
C GLY A 243 6.85 -2.68 -19.96
N ASN A 244 7.88 -1.84 -20.08
CA ASN A 244 8.03 -0.88 -21.17
C ASN A 244 8.16 -1.55 -22.55
N LEU A 245 8.90 -2.65 -22.64
CA LEU A 245 9.01 -3.43 -23.88
C LEU A 245 7.70 -4.14 -24.25
N ARG A 246 6.82 -4.42 -23.28
CA ARG A 246 5.55 -5.13 -23.54
C ARG A 246 4.50 -4.24 -24.17
N VAL A 247 4.53 -2.94 -23.87
CA VAL A 247 3.58 -1.93 -24.37
C VAL A 247 4.35 -0.71 -24.88
N PRO A 248 5.09 -0.83 -25.99
CA PRO A 248 5.97 0.25 -26.47
C PRO A 248 5.20 1.49 -26.96
N THR A 249 3.91 1.35 -27.26
CA THR A 249 3.03 2.44 -27.72
C THR A 249 2.45 3.26 -26.57
N ASP A 250 2.46 2.74 -25.34
CA ASP A 250 1.98 3.42 -24.14
C ASP A 250 2.85 2.97 -22.97
N ILE A 251 3.99 3.64 -22.82
CA ILE A 251 5.05 3.25 -21.90
C ILE A 251 4.50 3.26 -20.45
N PRO A 252 4.38 2.10 -19.78
CA PRO A 252 3.75 2.02 -18.46
C PRO A 252 4.57 2.64 -17.34
N PHE A 253 5.91 2.62 -17.42
CA PHE A 253 6.78 3.16 -16.38
C PHE A 253 7.55 4.37 -16.88
N HIS A 254 7.11 5.54 -16.44
CA HIS A 254 7.64 6.85 -16.81
C HIS A 254 7.46 7.85 -15.65
N PRO A 255 8.25 8.94 -15.58
CA PRO A 255 9.34 9.31 -16.48
C PRO A 255 10.58 8.43 -16.30
N HIS A 256 11.57 8.60 -17.19
CA HIS A 256 12.91 8.01 -17.09
C HIS A 256 12.92 6.48 -16.85
N GLU A 257 12.08 5.74 -17.57
CA GLU A 257 11.92 4.28 -17.40
C GLU A 257 11.56 3.89 -15.95
N GLY A 258 10.77 4.72 -15.28
CA GLY A 258 10.33 4.55 -13.90
C GLY A 258 11.41 4.82 -12.84
N ARG A 259 12.48 5.54 -13.18
CA ARG A 259 13.46 6.08 -12.20
C ARG A 259 12.98 7.45 -11.69
N LEU A 260 13.40 7.82 -10.48
CA LEU A 260 13.02 9.09 -9.84
C LEU A 260 13.67 10.32 -10.49
N ALA A 261 14.75 10.14 -11.25
CA ALA A 261 15.42 11.20 -11.98
C ALA A 261 16.06 10.66 -13.28
N GLU A 262 16.40 11.57 -14.19
CA GLU A 262 17.17 11.26 -15.39
C GLU A 262 18.56 10.71 -15.01
N PRO A 263 19.07 9.65 -15.67
CA PRO A 263 20.34 9.02 -15.32
C PRO A 263 21.57 9.79 -15.85
N THR A 264 21.79 11.01 -15.38
CA THR A 264 23.00 11.79 -15.67
C THR A 264 24.11 11.51 -14.65
N PRO A 265 25.40 11.76 -14.98
CA PRO A 265 26.50 11.64 -14.03
C PRO A 265 26.28 12.43 -12.73
N GLU A 266 25.68 13.62 -12.83
CA GLU A 266 25.39 14.52 -11.71
C GLU A 266 24.29 13.96 -10.80
N SER A 267 23.18 13.48 -11.38
CA SER A 267 22.07 12.93 -10.60
C SER A 267 22.49 11.64 -9.88
N ILE A 268 23.25 10.78 -10.56
CA ILE A 268 23.80 9.54 -9.99
C ILE A 268 24.78 9.86 -8.85
N SER A 269 25.66 10.84 -9.04
CA SER A 269 26.61 11.26 -8.01
C SER A 269 25.89 11.86 -6.78
N SER A 270 24.91 12.74 -7.01
CA SER A 270 24.11 13.37 -5.95
C SER A 270 23.29 12.34 -5.16
N ALA A 271 22.70 11.36 -5.84
CA ALA A 271 21.97 10.26 -5.20
C ALA A 271 22.89 9.35 -4.38
N LYS A 272 24.09 9.01 -4.89
CA LYS A 272 25.08 8.23 -4.12
C LYS A 272 25.56 8.95 -2.87
N GLN A 273 25.67 10.28 -2.92
CA GLN A 273 26.02 11.12 -1.78
C GLN A 273 24.84 11.37 -0.82
N GLY A 274 23.64 10.87 -1.11
CA GLY A 274 22.43 11.10 -0.31
C GLY A 274 21.88 12.53 -0.38
N LYS A 275 22.36 13.35 -1.32
CA LYS A 275 21.98 14.76 -1.51
C LYS A 275 20.77 14.94 -2.42
N LEU A 276 20.52 13.99 -3.32
CA LEU A 276 19.34 14.03 -4.18
C LEU A 276 18.08 13.71 -3.38
N LYS A 277 17.07 14.59 -3.50
CA LYS A 277 15.70 14.37 -3.02
C LYS A 277 14.73 14.67 -4.14
N VAL A 278 13.76 13.79 -4.34
CA VAL A 278 12.72 13.89 -5.36
C VAL A 278 11.39 13.97 -4.64
N SER A 279 10.74 15.12 -4.71
CA SER A 279 9.46 15.37 -4.05
C SER A 279 8.32 14.85 -4.91
N LEU A 280 7.48 14.00 -4.33
CA LEU A 280 6.25 13.46 -4.92
C LEU A 280 5.03 13.90 -4.06
N PRO A 281 4.68 15.20 -4.02
CA PRO A 281 3.66 15.74 -3.11
C PRO A 281 2.28 15.15 -3.37
N TRP A 282 2.05 14.68 -4.60
CA TRP A 282 0.79 14.08 -5.03
C TRP A 282 0.46 12.72 -4.38
N LEU A 283 1.39 12.15 -3.61
CA LEU A 283 1.13 11.01 -2.74
C LEU A 283 0.27 11.36 -1.53
N PHE A 284 0.25 12.64 -1.11
CA PHE A 284 -0.55 13.13 0.01
C PHE A 284 -1.75 13.96 -0.44
N GLU A 285 -1.55 14.82 -1.44
CA GLU A 285 -2.59 15.71 -1.96
C GLU A 285 -2.80 15.48 -3.45
N LYS A 286 -4.00 15.05 -3.83
CA LYS A 286 -4.32 14.78 -5.24
C LYS A 286 -4.04 16.00 -6.11
N THR A 287 -3.33 15.82 -7.22
CA THR A 287 -3.09 16.88 -8.20
C THR A 287 -4.35 17.16 -9.01
N ASP A 288 -4.62 18.44 -9.30
CA ASP A 288 -5.75 18.91 -10.15
C ASP A 288 -5.58 18.59 -11.65
N ASN A 289 -4.53 17.86 -12.02
CA ASN A 289 -4.24 17.53 -13.41
C ASN A 289 -5.38 16.71 -14.03
N SER A 290 -6.09 17.33 -14.97
CA SER A 290 -7.23 16.79 -15.72
C SER A 290 -6.87 15.73 -16.76
N SER A 291 -5.67 15.14 -16.69
CA SER A 291 -5.23 14.10 -17.62
C SER A 291 -6.05 12.83 -17.40
N SER A 292 -6.67 12.33 -18.47
CA SER A 292 -7.39 11.04 -18.47
C SER A 292 -6.50 9.84 -18.13
N LYS A 293 -5.17 10.01 -18.14
CA LYS A 293 -4.17 8.98 -17.79
C LYS A 293 -3.71 9.04 -16.32
N GLY A 294 -4.17 10.01 -15.53
CA GLY A 294 -3.80 10.13 -14.13
C GLY A 294 -4.34 8.98 -13.28
N HIS A 295 -3.56 8.54 -12.29
CA HIS A 295 -4.03 7.57 -11.30
C HIS A 295 -5.15 8.19 -10.43
N PRO A 296 -6.27 7.49 -10.19
CA PRO A 296 -7.51 8.11 -9.68
C PRO A 296 -7.39 8.75 -8.29
N ILE A 297 -6.48 8.24 -7.46
CA ILE A 297 -6.24 8.74 -6.09
C ILE A 297 -5.31 9.95 -6.05
N THR A 298 -4.30 9.99 -6.92
CA THR A 298 -3.19 10.96 -6.84
C THR A 298 -3.27 12.03 -7.92
N GLY A 299 -3.98 11.77 -9.02
CA GLY A 299 -4.02 12.64 -10.21
C GLY A 299 -2.74 12.56 -11.06
N SER A 300 -1.67 11.95 -10.56
CA SER A 300 -0.40 11.82 -11.28
C SER A 300 -0.46 10.69 -12.31
N SER A 301 0.03 10.97 -13.51
CA SER A 301 0.28 9.95 -14.53
C SER A 301 1.67 9.31 -14.41
N GLU A 302 2.49 9.69 -13.43
CA GLU A 302 3.84 9.14 -13.29
C GLU A 302 3.82 7.80 -12.56
N HIS A 303 4.64 6.87 -13.03
CA HIS A 303 4.74 5.49 -12.58
C HIS A 303 6.20 5.07 -12.40
N TYR A 304 6.64 5.01 -11.14
CA TYR A 304 7.98 4.67 -10.72
C TYR A 304 8.09 3.22 -10.27
N VAL A 305 9.26 2.61 -10.51
CA VAL A 305 9.61 1.28 -9.98
C VAL A 305 10.88 1.39 -9.14
N LEU A 306 10.73 1.17 -7.83
CA LEU A 306 11.75 1.35 -6.81
C LEU A 306 12.20 0.00 -6.24
N TYR A 307 13.45 -0.06 -5.79
CA TYR A 307 13.96 -1.24 -5.11
C TYR A 307 13.43 -1.33 -3.68
N ASP A 308 13.17 -2.55 -3.21
CA ASP A 308 13.03 -2.77 -1.77
C ASP A 308 14.35 -2.43 -1.06
N LYS A 309 14.25 -1.79 0.11
CA LYS A 309 15.38 -1.39 0.97
C LYS A 309 16.36 -2.54 1.22
N LEU A 310 15.87 -3.78 1.36
CA LEU A 310 16.73 -4.95 1.60
C LEU A 310 17.55 -5.37 0.37
N HIS A 311 17.13 -4.95 -0.83
CA HIS A 311 17.72 -5.36 -2.11
C HIS A 311 18.46 -4.22 -2.83
N GLU A 312 18.44 -2.99 -2.30
CA GLU A 312 19.16 -1.82 -2.83
C GLU A 312 20.69 -2.01 -2.92
N SER A 313 21.28 -2.86 -2.07
CA SER A 313 22.73 -3.11 -2.05
C SER A 313 23.21 -4.13 -3.09
N ASN A 314 22.30 -4.89 -3.69
CA ASN A 314 22.62 -5.97 -4.63
C ASN A 314 22.64 -5.50 -6.10
N THR A 315 22.47 -4.21 -6.35
CA THR A 315 22.40 -3.62 -7.69
C THR A 315 23.79 -3.45 -8.31
N LYS A 316 23.97 -3.91 -9.54
CA LYS A 316 25.25 -3.81 -10.28
C LYS A 316 25.35 -2.57 -11.16
N ASP A 317 24.21 -1.97 -11.52
CA ASP A 317 24.15 -0.83 -12.43
C ASP A 317 24.25 0.49 -11.64
N PRO A 318 25.18 1.41 -11.97
CA PRO A 318 25.29 2.69 -11.30
C PRO A 318 24.00 3.52 -11.29
N GLN A 319 23.13 3.35 -12.30
CA GLN A 319 21.88 4.09 -12.43
C GLN A 319 20.80 3.62 -11.45
N ASP A 320 20.92 2.41 -10.91
CA ASP A 320 19.94 1.83 -9.99
C ASP A 320 19.85 2.61 -8.67
N VAL A 321 20.84 3.45 -8.35
CA VAL A 321 20.77 4.40 -7.22
C VAL A 321 19.57 5.34 -7.31
N LEU A 322 19.09 5.65 -8.53
CA LEU A 322 17.93 6.52 -8.80
C LEU A 322 16.58 5.81 -8.59
N ARG A 323 16.60 4.55 -8.15
CA ARG A 323 15.41 3.75 -7.80
C ARG A 323 15.31 3.49 -6.30
N ARG A 324 16.07 4.22 -5.46
CA ARG A 324 16.06 4.05 -4.01
C ARG A 324 14.87 4.76 -3.38
N ILE A 325 14.21 4.09 -2.45
CA ILE A 325 13.06 4.65 -1.71
C ILE A 325 13.49 5.90 -0.92
N SER A 326 14.72 5.92 -0.41
CA SER A 326 15.28 7.02 0.41
C SER A 326 15.40 8.37 -0.31
N LEU A 327 15.27 8.38 -1.64
CA LEU A 327 15.27 9.61 -2.44
C LEU A 327 13.93 10.36 -2.37
N VAL A 328 12.84 9.70 -1.97
CA VAL A 328 11.49 10.31 -1.88
C VAL A 328 11.15 10.62 -0.42
N PRO A 329 11.14 11.90 -0.01
CA PRO A 329 10.75 12.30 1.34
C PRO A 329 9.34 11.82 1.72
N GLU A 330 8.40 11.90 0.79
CA GLU A 330 6.99 11.58 0.99
C GLU A 330 6.75 10.09 1.22
N LEU A 331 7.71 9.21 0.90
CA LEU A 331 7.63 7.78 1.25
C LEU A 331 8.24 7.47 2.61
N GLN A 332 8.94 8.42 3.24
CA GLN A 332 9.58 8.18 4.54
C GLN A 332 8.54 8.21 5.68
N GLY A 333 8.76 7.36 6.69
CA GLY A 333 7.97 7.35 7.93
C GLY A 333 6.71 6.47 7.92
N TRP A 334 6.03 6.30 6.79
CA TRP A 334 4.80 5.48 6.71
C TRP A 334 4.91 4.24 5.83
N LEU A 335 5.79 4.24 4.82
CA LEU A 335 6.01 3.07 3.97
C LEU A 335 6.78 1.99 4.73
N ASN A 336 6.11 0.88 5.01
CA ASN A 336 6.74 -0.36 5.45
C ASN A 336 7.10 -1.20 4.21
N SER A 337 8.35 -1.17 3.73
CA SER A 337 8.74 -2.02 2.60
C SER A 337 8.75 -3.51 2.95
N GLN A 338 9.00 -3.85 4.22
CA GLN A 338 9.07 -5.24 4.72
C GLN A 338 7.70 -5.92 4.93
N ILE A 339 6.61 -5.26 4.52
CA ILE A 339 5.25 -5.72 4.79
C ILE A 339 4.95 -7.05 4.08
N ALA A 340 5.59 -7.31 2.92
CA ALA A 340 5.42 -8.53 2.17
C ALA A 340 6.08 -9.74 2.88
N GLU A 341 7.27 -9.56 3.44
CA GLU A 341 8.00 -10.56 4.20
C GLU A 341 7.31 -10.86 5.53
N GLN A 342 6.79 -9.83 6.21
CA GLN A 342 5.95 -9.99 7.39
C GLN A 342 4.69 -10.80 7.05
N PHE A 343 4.07 -10.50 5.92
CA PHE A 343 2.93 -11.24 5.40
C PHE A 343 3.28 -12.71 5.15
N PHE A 344 4.38 -13.01 4.45
CA PHE A 344 4.84 -14.37 4.22
C PHE A 344 5.24 -15.10 5.50
N ALA A 345 5.90 -14.40 6.43
CA ALA A 345 6.31 -14.95 7.71
C ALA A 345 5.12 -15.52 8.48
N SER A 346 4.00 -14.80 8.49
CA SER A 346 2.76 -15.25 9.14
C SER A 346 2.13 -16.49 8.49
N LEU A 347 2.43 -16.74 7.20
CA LEU A 347 1.90 -17.85 6.42
C LEU A 347 2.86 -19.04 6.33
N ARG A 348 4.12 -18.91 6.78
CA ARG A 348 5.11 -20.00 6.74
C ARG A 348 4.64 -21.27 7.44
N LYS A 349 3.88 -21.15 8.54
CA LYS A 349 3.29 -22.28 9.27
C LYS A 349 2.35 -23.14 8.40
N ASN A 350 1.79 -22.55 7.35
CA ASN A 350 0.86 -23.23 6.45
C ASN A 350 1.56 -24.02 5.34
N ASN A 351 2.85 -23.75 5.08
CA ASN A 351 3.59 -24.35 3.96
C ASN A 351 3.53 -25.88 3.98
N TYR A 352 3.67 -26.50 5.16
CA TYR A 352 3.69 -27.95 5.26
C TYR A 352 2.40 -28.56 4.68
N PHE A 353 1.22 -28.13 5.11
CA PHE A 353 -0.01 -28.72 4.62
C PHE A 353 -0.33 -28.28 3.17
N LEU A 354 -0.09 -27.01 2.83
CA LEU A 354 -0.36 -26.47 1.50
C LEU A 354 0.50 -27.14 0.42
N ASN A 355 1.75 -27.47 0.73
CA ASN A 355 2.65 -28.07 -0.25
C ASN A 355 2.30 -29.53 -0.54
N ASN A 356 1.60 -30.19 0.38
CA ASN A 356 1.09 -31.56 0.21
C ASN A 356 -0.30 -31.61 -0.44
N MET A 357 -0.88 -30.46 -0.78
CA MET A 357 -2.15 -30.39 -1.48
C MET A 357 -1.98 -30.51 -3.00
N ALA A 358 -3.01 -31.02 -3.65
CA ALA A 358 -3.14 -30.92 -5.10
C ALA A 358 -3.19 -29.45 -5.58
N PRO A 359 -2.74 -29.14 -6.81
CA PRO A 359 -2.63 -27.76 -7.30
C PRO A 359 -3.90 -26.93 -7.13
N SER A 360 -5.05 -27.42 -7.60
CA SER A 360 -6.31 -26.69 -7.49
C SER A 360 -6.79 -26.50 -6.05
N THR A 361 -6.54 -27.47 -5.16
CA THR A 361 -6.81 -27.32 -3.72
C THR A 361 -5.90 -26.26 -3.09
N HIS A 362 -4.61 -26.27 -3.46
CA HIS A 362 -3.63 -25.32 -2.95
C HIS A 362 -4.05 -23.89 -3.29
N ILE A 363 -4.34 -23.60 -4.55
CA ILE A 363 -4.70 -22.24 -4.97
C ILE A 363 -6.04 -21.79 -4.40
N PHE A 364 -7.02 -22.71 -4.28
CA PHE A 364 -8.31 -22.42 -3.66
C PHE A 364 -8.14 -22.03 -2.19
N ILE A 365 -7.46 -22.87 -1.41
CA ILE A 365 -7.26 -22.61 0.03
C ILE A 365 -6.40 -21.37 0.24
N MET A 366 -5.35 -21.16 -0.56
CA MET A 366 -4.52 -19.98 -0.43
C MET A 366 -5.31 -18.70 -0.74
N ARG A 367 -6.18 -18.69 -1.77
CA ARG A 367 -7.07 -17.55 -2.03
C ARG A 367 -7.98 -17.28 -0.81
N ASN A 368 -8.55 -18.32 -0.19
CA ASN A 368 -9.40 -18.13 1.00
C ASN A 368 -8.61 -17.59 2.19
N ILE A 369 -7.41 -18.13 2.45
CA ILE A 369 -6.54 -17.65 3.53
C ILE A 369 -6.22 -16.17 3.35
N VAL A 370 -5.86 -15.76 2.12
CA VAL A 370 -5.54 -14.37 1.82
C VAL A 370 -6.78 -13.49 1.91
N HIS A 371 -7.95 -13.95 1.46
CA HIS A 371 -9.21 -13.24 1.62
C HIS A 371 -9.52 -12.95 3.11
N HIS A 372 -9.55 -13.97 3.96
CA HIS A 372 -9.84 -13.77 5.39
C HIS A 372 -8.80 -12.89 6.07
N LYS A 373 -7.53 -13.00 5.66
CA LYS A 373 -6.49 -12.10 6.15
C LYS A 373 -6.74 -10.66 5.72
N ASN A 374 -7.08 -10.40 4.46
CA ASN A 374 -7.46 -9.08 3.98
C ASN A 374 -8.66 -8.52 4.75
N THR A 375 -9.70 -9.32 4.97
CA THR A 375 -10.88 -8.93 5.75
C THR A 375 -10.49 -8.57 7.18
N SER A 376 -9.69 -9.39 7.86
CA SER A 376 -9.21 -9.10 9.21
C SER A 376 -8.31 -7.87 9.27
N THR A 377 -7.42 -7.68 8.30
CA THR A 377 -6.58 -6.48 8.20
C THR A 377 -7.44 -5.24 7.99
N ASN A 378 -8.41 -5.27 7.08
CA ASN A 378 -9.34 -4.16 6.84
C ASN A 378 -10.18 -3.85 8.08
N GLN A 379 -10.66 -4.85 8.80
CA GLN A 379 -11.40 -4.65 10.04
C GLN A 379 -10.53 -3.92 11.08
N LYS A 380 -9.27 -4.33 11.26
CA LYS A 380 -8.33 -3.65 12.16
C LYS A 380 -8.01 -2.23 11.71
N LEU A 381 -7.83 -2.02 10.41
CA LEU A 381 -7.62 -0.68 9.84
C LEU A 381 -8.83 0.21 10.12
N LEU A 382 -10.03 -0.34 9.99
CA LEU A 382 -11.27 0.38 10.24
C LEU A 382 -11.48 0.69 11.71
N GLU A 383 -11.20 -0.26 12.61
CA GLU A 383 -11.19 -0.03 14.06
C GLU A 383 -10.20 1.08 14.44
N VAL A 384 -8.99 1.04 13.86
CA VAL A 384 -8.00 2.11 14.04
C VAL A 384 -8.48 3.45 13.46
N GLN A 385 -9.17 3.45 12.32
CA GLN A 385 -9.79 4.66 11.75
C GLN A 385 -10.91 5.21 12.63
N LEU A 386 -11.76 4.34 13.19
CA LEU A 386 -12.86 4.69 14.09
C LEU A 386 -12.36 5.24 15.44
N GLN A 387 -11.22 4.72 15.92
CA GLN A 387 -10.56 5.21 17.14
C GLN A 387 -9.80 6.53 16.93
N ARG A 388 -9.62 6.99 15.69
CA ARG A 388 -8.95 8.26 15.35
C ARG A 388 -9.88 9.49 15.46
N GLY A 389 -11.06 9.37 16.07
CA GLY A 389 -12.01 10.47 16.31
C GLY A 389 -12.38 10.66 17.79
N HIS A 390 -12.68 11.89 18.20
CA HIS A 390 -13.16 12.25 19.56
C HIS A 390 -14.60 11.80 19.87
N ARG A 391 -15.25 11.09 18.95
CA ARG A 391 -16.52 10.38 19.19
C ARG A 391 -16.38 8.95 18.67
N PRO A 392 -16.80 7.92 19.43
CA PRO A 392 -16.93 6.58 18.90
C PRO A 392 -18.01 6.60 17.81
N HIS A 393 -17.59 6.55 16.54
CA HIS A 393 -18.51 6.31 15.45
C HIS A 393 -18.81 4.81 15.38
N GLY A 394 -20.09 4.44 15.37
CA GLY A 394 -20.48 3.07 15.05
C GLY A 394 -20.08 2.72 13.62
N LEU A 395 -19.83 1.43 13.35
CA LEU A 395 -19.61 0.91 11.98
C LEU A 395 -20.71 1.34 11.01
N GLU A 396 -21.93 1.59 11.51
CA GLU A 396 -23.07 2.09 10.75
C GLU A 396 -22.86 3.46 10.07
N ASN A 397 -21.90 4.27 10.54
CA ASN A 397 -21.62 5.59 9.97
C ASN A 397 -20.49 5.58 8.93
N ILE A 398 -19.96 4.40 8.58
CA ILE A 398 -18.94 4.26 7.55
C ILE A 398 -19.59 3.83 6.25
N THR A 399 -19.29 4.57 5.18
CA THR A 399 -19.63 4.19 3.80
C THR A 399 -18.35 4.06 2.98
N LEU A 400 -18.45 3.48 1.78
CA LEU A 400 -17.33 3.44 0.86
C LEU A 400 -17.49 4.56 -0.17
N SER A 401 -16.40 5.27 -0.47
CA SER A 401 -16.34 6.18 -1.62
C SER A 401 -16.50 5.41 -2.93
N ASP A 402 -16.69 6.13 -4.04
CA ASP A 402 -16.74 5.53 -5.38
C ASP A 402 -15.45 4.76 -5.73
N LEU A 403 -14.33 5.15 -5.10
CA LEU A 403 -13.03 4.51 -5.23
C LEU A 403 -12.80 3.40 -4.19
N GLY A 404 -13.78 3.08 -3.35
CA GLY A 404 -13.74 1.98 -2.39
C GLY A 404 -13.04 2.28 -1.07
N GLN A 405 -12.76 3.55 -0.78
CA GLN A 405 -12.16 3.98 0.49
C GLN A 405 -13.25 4.15 1.55
N ALA A 406 -12.98 3.72 2.77
CA ALA A 406 -13.87 3.99 3.90
C ALA A 406 -13.90 5.49 4.19
N ILE A 407 -15.10 6.06 4.18
CA ILE A 407 -15.41 7.46 4.47
C ILE A 407 -16.56 7.52 5.48
N LEU A 408 -16.65 8.62 6.23
CA LEU A 408 -17.79 8.84 7.13
C LEU A 408 -19.00 9.29 6.31
N ALA A 409 -20.16 8.70 6.59
CA ALA A 409 -21.44 9.13 6.02
C ALA A 409 -21.75 10.56 6.45
N GLN A 410 -22.13 11.43 5.51
CA GLN A 410 -22.67 12.75 5.83
C GLN A 410 -24.01 12.58 6.55
N GLN A 411 -24.08 13.00 7.82
CA GLN A 411 -25.36 13.14 8.50
C GLN A 411 -26.11 14.35 7.91
N ALA A 412 -27.33 14.12 7.42
CA ALA A 412 -28.26 15.20 7.14
C ALA A 412 -28.52 15.96 8.44
N SER A 413 -28.36 17.27 8.43
CA SER A 413 -28.49 18.12 9.61
C SER A 413 -29.97 18.25 10.01
N ASP A 414 -30.44 17.42 10.93
CA ASP A 414 -31.69 17.68 11.64
C ASP A 414 -31.43 18.72 12.74
N ARG A 415 -31.93 19.93 12.50
CA ARG A 415 -31.97 21.02 13.48
C ARG A 415 -33.11 20.75 14.46
N GLU A 416 -32.78 20.27 15.66
CA GLU A 416 -33.67 20.43 16.83
C GLU A 416 -33.00 21.28 17.89
N THR A 417 -33.55 22.47 18.08
CA THR A 417 -33.22 23.44 19.14
C THR A 417 -33.78 22.96 20.47
N VAL A 418 -32.92 22.67 21.44
CA VAL A 418 -33.29 22.55 22.86
C VAL A 418 -32.62 23.68 23.63
N GLN A 419 -33.44 24.55 24.23
CA GLN A 419 -33.01 25.64 25.09
C GLN A 419 -32.74 25.10 26.51
N HIS A 420 -31.56 25.38 27.09
CA HIS A 420 -31.37 25.31 28.54
C HIS A 420 -30.50 26.45 29.06
N HIS A 421 -30.98 27.05 30.16
CA HIS A 421 -30.35 28.17 30.89
C HIS A 421 -29.14 27.71 31.72
N PRO A 422 -28.14 28.59 31.96
CA PRO A 422 -26.96 28.23 32.72
C PRO A 422 -27.17 28.41 34.23
N HIS A 423 -27.04 27.33 35.00
CA HIS A 423 -26.87 27.38 36.45
C HIS A 423 -25.39 27.58 36.81
N GLN A 424 -25.11 28.60 37.63
CA GLN A 424 -23.81 28.83 38.28
C GLN A 424 -23.54 27.73 39.32
N LEU A 425 -22.35 27.11 39.32
CA LEU A 425 -21.94 26.18 40.39
C LEU A 425 -20.44 26.27 40.74
N ASN A 426 -20.19 25.93 42.01
CA ASN A 426 -19.07 26.30 42.87
C ASN A 426 -17.82 25.40 42.73
N GLN A 427 -16.69 25.93 43.20
CA GLN A 427 -15.31 25.47 43.04
C GLN A 427 -14.89 24.15 43.74
N LYS A 428 -15.83 23.25 44.11
CA LYS A 428 -15.53 22.11 45.01
C LYS A 428 -15.62 20.69 44.44
N ASP A 429 -15.89 20.49 43.15
CA ASP A 429 -16.05 19.14 42.56
C ASP A 429 -14.89 18.74 41.65
N PHE A 430 -13.66 18.69 42.18
CA PHE A 430 -12.42 18.43 41.40
C PHE A 430 -11.74 17.08 41.71
N GLU A 431 -12.49 16.02 41.99
CA GLU A 431 -11.89 14.70 42.27
C GLU A 431 -12.21 13.60 41.23
N ASN A 432 -13.19 13.78 40.33
CA ASN A 432 -13.47 12.80 39.25
C ASN A 432 -13.90 13.49 37.93
N CYS A 433 -13.28 13.08 36.81
CA CYS A 433 -13.63 13.55 35.46
C CYS A 433 -15.00 12.99 35.02
N GLY A 434 -15.91 13.84 34.52
CA GLY A 434 -17.27 13.46 34.10
C GLY A 434 -17.95 14.50 33.18
N PRO A 435 -19.28 14.43 32.95
CA PRO A 435 -20.04 15.34 32.09
C PRO A 435 -19.88 16.82 32.47
N GLN A 436 -19.56 17.07 33.73
CA GLN A 436 -19.31 18.39 34.31
C GLN A 436 -18.04 19.03 33.72
N CYS A 437 -17.02 18.22 33.38
CA CYS A 437 -15.80 18.68 32.73
C CYS A 437 -16.02 19.07 31.26
N GLU A 438 -16.94 18.39 30.57
CA GLU A 438 -17.30 18.65 29.16
C GLU A 438 -17.90 20.05 28.99
N VAL A 439 -18.65 20.53 29.99
CA VAL A 439 -19.20 21.89 30.02
C VAL A 439 -18.09 22.94 29.89
N PHE A 440 -16.92 22.73 30.50
CA PHE A 440 -15.84 23.72 30.50
C PHE A 440 -15.02 23.78 29.21
N THR A 441 -15.11 22.76 28.35
CA THR A 441 -14.32 22.67 27.11
C THR A 441 -15.14 22.85 25.83
N LYS A 442 -16.47 22.90 25.92
CA LYS A 442 -17.33 23.22 24.76
C LYS A 442 -17.19 24.69 24.36
N CYS A 443 -17.08 24.95 23.06
CA CYS A 443 -16.95 26.29 22.49
C CYS A 443 -18.05 27.25 22.96
N GLU A 444 -19.29 26.77 23.08
CA GLU A 444 -20.45 27.56 23.53
C GLU A 444 -20.34 28.08 24.97
N ASN A 445 -19.52 27.43 25.80
CA ASN A 445 -19.34 27.78 27.21
C ASN A 445 -18.06 28.60 27.46
N ILE A 446 -17.20 28.73 26.44
CA ILE A 446 -16.02 29.59 26.51
C ILE A 446 -16.48 31.04 26.41
N ALA A 447 -16.10 31.87 27.39
CA ALA A 447 -16.34 33.30 27.38
C ALA A 447 -15.02 34.05 27.13
N ALA A 448 -15.10 35.18 26.42
CA ALA A 448 -13.97 36.07 26.23
C ALA A 448 -13.74 36.92 27.49
N CYS A 449 -13.45 36.27 28.62
CA CYS A 449 -13.18 36.94 29.89
C CYS A 449 -11.95 36.34 30.56
N ARG A 450 -11.26 37.16 31.37
CA ARG A 450 -10.05 36.71 32.10
C ARG A 450 -10.32 35.50 32.99
N VAL A 451 -11.54 35.35 33.50
CA VAL A 451 -11.94 34.22 34.36
C VAL A 451 -11.87 32.89 33.60
N SER A 452 -12.21 32.88 32.30
CA SER A 452 -12.09 31.71 31.42
C SER A 452 -10.63 31.32 31.13
N TRP A 453 -9.67 32.23 31.31
CA TRP A 453 -8.24 31.95 31.17
C TRP A 453 -7.58 31.52 32.48
N THR A 454 -8.29 31.63 33.59
CA THR A 454 -7.84 31.25 34.94
C THR A 454 -8.49 29.96 35.45
N LEU A 455 -9.18 29.20 34.58
CA LEU A 455 -9.65 27.85 34.92
C LEU A 455 -8.45 26.99 35.29
N GLY A 456 -8.42 26.50 36.54
CA GLY A 456 -7.38 25.59 37.00
C GLY A 456 -7.37 24.32 36.16
N SER A 457 -6.17 23.86 35.77
CA SER A 457 -6.03 22.63 34.99
C SER A 457 -6.44 21.42 35.83
N HIS A 458 -7.40 20.65 35.33
CA HIS A 458 -7.80 19.40 35.96
C HIS A 458 -6.59 18.42 35.95
N PRO A 459 -6.40 17.56 36.98
CA PRO A 459 -5.27 16.62 37.02
C PRO A 459 -5.09 15.79 35.74
N ALA A 460 -6.17 15.27 35.15
CA ALA A 460 -6.14 14.56 33.87
C ALA A 460 -5.68 15.43 32.68
N GLN A 461 -6.01 16.72 32.66
CA GLN A 461 -5.50 17.65 31.63
C GLN A 461 -4.00 17.88 31.82
N LYS A 462 -3.53 17.92 33.07
CA LYS A 462 -2.10 18.02 33.39
C LYS A 462 -1.34 16.78 32.95
N GLU A 463 -1.90 15.58 33.13
CA GLU A 463 -1.33 14.34 32.60
C GLU A 463 -1.28 14.34 31.07
N LEU A 464 -2.33 14.78 30.40
CA LEU A 464 -2.36 14.90 28.94
C LEU A 464 -1.32 15.91 28.44
N LEU A 465 -1.20 17.08 29.10
CA LEU A 465 -0.18 18.07 28.77
C LEU A 465 1.23 17.53 29.00
N ASN A 466 1.47 16.83 30.11
CA ASN A 466 2.75 16.17 30.37
C ASN A 466 3.06 15.12 29.28
N TYR A 467 2.06 14.35 28.86
CA TYR A 467 2.21 13.39 27.77
C TYR A 467 2.58 14.10 26.48
N ILE A 468 1.82 15.12 26.06
CA ILE A 468 1.97 15.81 24.77
C ILE A 468 3.29 16.61 24.71
N LEU A 469 3.71 17.23 25.80
CA LEU A 469 4.91 18.08 25.84
C LEU A 469 6.20 17.32 26.17
N ASP A 470 6.13 15.99 26.34
CA ASP A 470 7.29 15.13 26.55
C ASP A 470 8.25 15.15 25.33
N ILE A 471 9.45 15.73 25.53
CA ILE A 471 10.47 15.87 24.49
C ILE A 471 11.31 14.60 24.28
N GLU A 472 11.22 13.63 25.18
CA GLU A 472 11.90 12.33 25.05
C GLU A 472 11.12 11.39 24.12
N ARG A 473 9.89 11.76 23.75
CA ARG A 473 9.03 11.02 22.81
C ARG A 473 9.18 11.50 21.37
N PRO A 474 8.85 10.66 20.38
CA PRO A 474 8.99 11.01 18.97
C PRO A 474 8.15 12.24 18.58
N GLY A 475 8.81 13.29 18.09
CA GLY A 475 8.13 14.54 17.70
C GLY A 475 7.16 14.39 16.52
N ASN A 476 7.33 13.36 15.68
CA ASN A 476 6.44 13.09 14.54
C ASN A 476 5.19 12.28 14.90
N GLU A 477 4.99 11.96 16.19
CA GLU A 477 3.77 11.31 16.65
C GLU A 477 2.57 12.21 16.39
N LEU A 478 1.52 11.69 15.74
CA LEU A 478 0.31 12.46 15.47
C LEU A 478 -0.52 12.58 16.75
N ILE A 479 -0.75 13.81 17.21
CA ILE A 479 -1.46 14.10 18.46
C ILE A 479 -2.90 14.54 18.20
N VAL A 480 -3.12 15.42 17.22
CA VAL A 480 -4.46 15.88 16.82
C VAL A 480 -4.61 15.78 15.31
N ARG A 481 -5.78 15.34 14.85
CA ARG A 481 -6.17 15.39 13.44
C ARG A 481 -7.54 16.02 13.33
N THR A 482 -7.63 17.12 12.60
CA THR A 482 -8.87 17.76 12.17
C THR A 482 -9.20 17.37 10.73
N ALA A 483 -10.33 17.83 10.18
CA ALA A 483 -10.66 17.63 8.78
C ALA A 483 -9.63 18.24 7.82
N ASN A 484 -8.97 19.33 8.25
CA ASN A 484 -8.12 20.16 7.39
C ASN A 484 -6.64 20.12 7.79
N THR A 485 -6.29 19.55 8.95
CA THR A 485 -4.93 19.65 9.50
C THR A 485 -4.57 18.44 10.36
N VAL A 486 -3.29 18.09 10.35
CA VAL A 486 -2.71 17.08 11.25
C VAL A 486 -1.64 17.76 12.08
N LEU A 487 -1.78 17.70 13.40
CA LEU A 487 -0.81 18.19 14.37
C LEU A 487 -0.04 17.02 14.98
N THR A 488 1.26 17.07 14.79
CA THR A 488 2.26 16.23 15.43
C THR A 488 2.63 16.74 16.81
N ARG A 489 3.30 15.90 17.59
CA ARG A 489 3.87 16.26 18.90
C ARG A 489 4.81 17.47 18.79
N ALA A 490 5.59 17.54 17.72
CA ALA A 490 6.49 18.66 17.46
C ALA A 490 5.74 19.98 17.32
N ASP A 491 4.55 19.97 16.71
CA ASP A 491 3.71 21.17 16.59
C ASP A 491 3.28 21.64 17.98
N PHE A 492 2.87 20.73 18.86
CA PHE A 492 2.54 21.05 20.27
C PHE A 492 3.72 21.57 21.08
N TRP A 493 4.95 21.14 20.79
CA TRP A 493 6.14 21.71 21.42
C TRP A 493 6.33 23.20 21.08
N THR A 494 5.91 23.63 19.88
CA THR A 494 6.02 25.03 19.47
C THR A 494 5.00 25.95 20.15
N LEU A 495 3.91 25.38 20.69
CA LEU A 495 2.90 26.11 21.44
C LEU A 495 3.09 26.02 22.96
N GLY A 496 3.46 24.84 23.47
CA GLY A 496 3.46 24.55 24.91
C GLY A 496 4.82 24.65 25.61
N LEU A 497 5.92 24.80 24.87
CA LEU A 497 7.26 25.03 25.41
C LEU A 497 7.77 26.42 25.01
N ASN A 498 8.89 26.87 25.59
CA ASN A 498 9.52 28.15 25.24
C ASN A 498 10.19 28.08 23.84
N ARG A 499 9.37 28.10 22.79
CA ARG A 499 9.72 28.01 21.37
C ARG A 499 8.82 28.94 20.55
N ASP A 500 9.24 29.27 19.34
CA ASP A 500 8.40 30.03 18.41
C ASP A 500 7.28 29.14 17.86
N MET A 501 6.05 29.63 17.91
CA MET A 501 4.86 28.91 17.43
C MET A 501 4.92 28.68 15.92
N GLU A 502 4.68 27.44 15.50
CA GLU A 502 4.60 27.05 14.09
C GLU A 502 3.21 27.37 13.51
N SER A 503 3.15 27.65 12.20
CA SER A 503 1.93 28.11 11.53
C SER A 503 0.81 27.06 11.46
N THR A 504 1.12 25.76 11.39
CA THR A 504 0.14 24.65 11.40
C THR A 504 -0.66 24.63 12.70
N ILE A 505 0.03 24.72 13.86
CA ILE A 505 -0.66 24.75 15.15
C ILE A 505 -1.35 26.09 15.39
N GLY A 506 -0.76 27.19 14.92
CA GLY A 506 -1.41 28.50 14.95
C GLY A 506 -2.73 28.53 14.16
N ASN A 507 -2.75 27.96 12.96
CA ASN A 507 -3.96 27.82 12.13
C ASN A 507 -5.01 26.93 12.81
N SER A 508 -4.58 25.88 13.51
CA SER A 508 -5.48 25.05 14.31
C SER A 508 -6.08 25.81 15.50
N CYS A 509 -5.31 26.69 16.15
CA CYS A 509 -5.83 27.60 17.17
C CYS A 509 -6.85 28.59 16.58
N PHE A 510 -6.61 29.10 15.37
CA PHE A 510 -7.56 29.99 14.70
C PHE A 510 -8.88 29.30 14.33
N GLN A 511 -8.84 28.05 13.86
CA GLN A 511 -10.06 27.25 13.65
C GLN A 511 -10.91 27.11 14.94
N LEU A 512 -10.24 26.96 16.09
CA LEU A 512 -10.93 26.94 17.38
C LEU A 512 -11.56 28.30 17.71
N ILE A 513 -10.87 29.40 17.44
CA ILE A 513 -11.41 30.76 17.63
C ILE A 513 -12.62 31.01 16.72
N GLU A 514 -12.58 30.59 15.46
CA GLU A 514 -13.73 30.65 14.54
C GLU A 514 -14.92 29.85 15.07
N SER A 515 -14.67 28.64 15.59
CA SER A 515 -15.71 27.79 16.20
C SER A 515 -16.33 28.44 17.45
N ILE A 516 -15.51 29.07 18.29
CA ILE A 516 -15.99 29.83 19.45
C ILE A 516 -16.83 31.01 19.00
N ALA A 517 -16.36 31.81 18.03
CA ALA A 517 -17.11 32.95 17.51
C ALA A 517 -18.47 32.52 16.92
N GLN A 518 -18.49 31.45 16.12
CA GLN A 518 -19.70 30.89 15.55
C GLN A 518 -20.70 30.44 16.62
N SER A 519 -20.22 29.83 17.71
CA SER A 519 -21.06 29.44 18.85
C SER A 519 -21.70 30.64 19.56
N LYS A 520 -21.16 31.85 19.38
CA LYS A 520 -21.71 33.12 19.88
C LYS A 520 -22.50 33.89 18.82
N GLY A 521 -22.82 33.25 17.70
CA GLY A 521 -23.53 33.88 16.59
C GLY A 521 -22.71 34.93 15.84
N LYS A 522 -21.36 34.82 15.88
CA LYS A 522 -20.45 35.69 15.13
C LYS A 522 -19.83 34.94 13.95
N ASN A 523 -19.82 35.57 12.78
CA ASN A 523 -19.26 35.06 11.54
C ASN A 523 -17.97 35.81 11.23
N ILE A 524 -16.84 35.28 11.70
CA ILE A 524 -15.51 35.86 11.46
C ILE A 524 -14.76 35.04 10.41
N TYR A 525 -13.74 35.63 9.79
CA TYR A 525 -12.80 34.92 8.93
C TYR A 525 -11.37 35.24 9.35
N ILE A 526 -10.57 34.21 9.56
CA ILE A 526 -9.16 34.34 9.89
C ILE A 526 -8.31 33.85 8.71
N VAL A 527 -7.40 34.68 8.23
CA VAL A 527 -6.52 34.34 7.12
C VAL A 527 -5.47 33.34 7.59
N ASP A 528 -5.20 32.34 6.75
CA ASP A 528 -4.20 31.31 7.01
C ASP A 528 -2.78 31.90 7.20
N LEU A 529 -2.07 31.45 8.22
CA LEU A 529 -0.72 31.88 8.56
C LEU A 529 0.33 31.63 7.46
N TYR A 530 0.10 30.67 6.57
CA TYR A 530 0.95 30.43 5.40
C TYR A 530 0.66 31.38 4.24
N VAL A 531 -0.55 31.95 4.21
CA VAL A 531 -0.99 32.84 3.14
C VAL A 531 -0.42 34.25 3.32
N VAL A 532 -0.49 34.80 4.53
CA VAL A 532 -0.06 36.20 4.79
C VAL A 532 1.40 36.47 4.39
N PRO A 533 2.37 35.57 4.62
CA PRO A 533 3.74 35.74 4.14
C PRO A 533 3.86 35.87 2.61
N THR A 534 2.92 35.31 1.84
CA THR A 534 2.92 35.39 0.37
C THR A 534 2.56 36.79 -0.15
N TRP A 535 1.90 37.62 0.66
CA TRP A 535 1.55 39.00 0.31
C TRP A 535 2.76 39.93 0.38
N LEU A 536 3.81 39.52 1.09
CA LEU A 536 5.04 40.27 1.26
C LEU A 536 6.08 39.89 0.19
N PRO A 537 7.10 40.74 -0.04
CA PRO A 537 8.23 40.38 -0.90
C PRO A 537 8.89 39.06 -0.45
N PRO A 538 9.33 38.20 -1.41
CA PRO A 538 9.41 38.44 -2.85
C PRO A 538 8.14 38.09 -3.63
N ASN A 539 7.16 37.42 -3.02
CA ASN A 539 6.03 36.81 -3.72
C ASN A 539 5.00 37.86 -4.18
N ASN A 540 4.75 38.90 -3.37
CA ASN A 540 3.85 40.02 -3.69
C ASN A 540 2.48 39.54 -4.24
N CYS A 541 1.95 38.43 -3.73
CA CYS A 541 0.65 37.91 -4.13
C CYS A 541 -0.45 38.91 -3.77
N ASP A 542 -1.47 39.03 -4.63
CA ASP A 542 -2.63 39.88 -4.37
C ASP A 542 -3.44 39.35 -3.17
N PRO A 543 -3.53 40.10 -2.05
CA PRO A 543 -4.27 39.68 -0.87
C PRO A 543 -5.75 39.40 -1.12
N PHE A 544 -6.37 40.06 -2.12
CA PHE A 544 -7.78 39.88 -2.42
C PHE A 544 -8.11 38.47 -2.93
N LEU A 545 -7.14 37.76 -3.51
CA LEU A 545 -7.31 36.38 -3.95
C LEU A 545 -7.46 35.38 -2.80
N SER A 546 -7.07 35.77 -1.58
CA SER A 546 -7.10 34.93 -0.39
C SER A 546 -8.24 35.24 0.58
N LEU A 547 -9.03 36.27 0.26
CA LEU A 547 -10.22 36.65 1.02
C LEU A 547 -11.45 36.01 0.35
N PRO A 548 -12.46 35.57 1.12
CA PRO A 548 -13.67 35.03 0.54
C PRO A 548 -14.48 36.14 -0.14
N ASP A 549 -15.25 35.82 -1.18
CA ASP A 549 -16.08 36.78 -1.92
C ASP A 549 -17.08 37.52 -1.01
N ASP A 550 -17.50 36.86 0.07
CA ASP A 550 -18.38 37.39 1.09
C ASP A 550 -17.63 38.05 2.27
N ALA A 551 -16.35 38.40 2.12
CA ALA A 551 -15.53 39.02 3.19
C ALA A 551 -16.17 40.28 3.78
N HIS A 552 -16.94 41.03 2.98
CA HIS A 552 -17.69 42.21 3.38
C HIS A 552 -18.90 41.91 4.29
N LEU A 553 -19.36 40.65 4.34
CA LEU A 553 -20.45 40.18 5.20
C LEU A 553 -19.95 39.57 6.52
N LYS A 554 -18.63 39.45 6.70
CA LYS A 554 -18.05 38.93 7.95
C LYS A 554 -18.08 40.00 9.05
N ASP A 555 -18.39 39.59 10.27
CA ASP A 555 -18.34 40.44 11.46
C ASP A 555 -16.91 40.94 11.75
N ALA A 556 -15.91 40.11 11.46
CA ALA A 556 -14.51 40.49 11.53
C ALA A 556 -13.64 39.72 10.53
N LEU A 557 -12.59 40.38 10.04
CA LEU A 557 -11.48 39.77 9.32
C LEU A 557 -10.24 39.86 10.20
N VAL A 558 -9.56 38.74 10.43
CA VAL A 558 -8.33 38.66 11.20
C VAL A 558 -7.19 38.25 10.28
N ILE A 559 -6.14 39.07 10.24
CA ILE A 559 -4.96 38.87 9.41
C ILE A 559 -3.76 38.68 10.34
N PRO A 560 -3.26 37.45 10.52
CA PRO A 560 -2.10 37.20 11.34
C PRO A 560 -0.81 37.45 10.55
N VAL A 561 -0.03 38.42 11.00
CA VAL A 561 1.24 38.82 10.38
C VAL A 561 2.39 38.27 11.19
N TRP A 562 3.28 37.51 10.55
CA TRP A 562 4.55 37.12 11.16
C TRP A 562 5.66 38.09 10.76
N THR A 563 6.37 38.57 11.78
CA THR A 563 7.67 39.22 11.63
C THR A 563 8.70 38.37 12.38
N PRO A 564 9.99 38.40 12.01
CA PRO A 564 11.00 37.58 12.67
C PRO A 564 10.95 37.73 14.21
N GLY A 565 10.59 36.64 14.89
CA GLY A 565 10.47 36.57 16.36
C GLY A 565 9.16 37.09 16.96
N HIS A 566 8.16 37.48 16.15
CA HIS A 566 6.90 38.03 16.68
C HIS A 566 5.70 37.86 15.73
N TYR A 567 4.58 37.38 16.29
CA TYR A 567 3.27 37.39 15.62
C TYR A 567 2.45 38.63 16.01
N GLN A 568 1.83 39.26 15.02
CA GLN A 568 0.90 40.37 15.17
C GLN A 568 -0.46 39.98 14.60
N LEU A 569 -1.55 40.51 15.16
CA LEU A 569 -2.90 40.30 14.64
C LEU A 569 -3.45 41.65 14.16
N CYS A 570 -3.68 41.77 12.86
CA CYS A 570 -4.42 42.88 12.29
C CYS A 570 -5.90 42.49 12.20
N VAL A 571 -6.78 43.23 12.87
CA VAL A 571 -8.20 42.92 12.93
C VAL A 571 -9.00 44.06 12.30
N ARG A 572 -9.82 43.74 11.30
CA ARG A 572 -10.86 44.63 10.80
C ARG A 572 -12.20 44.16 11.36
N ILE A 573 -12.88 45.03 12.10
CA ILE A 573 -14.21 44.75 12.66
C ILE A 573 -15.23 45.54 11.84
N HIS A 574 -16.29 44.88 11.39
CA HIS A 574 -17.45 45.56 10.83
C HIS A 574 -18.37 45.95 11.99
N THR A 575 -18.18 47.16 12.52
CA THR A 575 -19.19 47.77 13.39
C THR A 575 -20.32 48.31 12.54
N ALA A 576 -21.48 47.65 12.56
CA ALA A 576 -22.73 48.38 12.44
C ALA A 576 -22.81 49.29 13.68
N PHE A 577 -22.72 50.60 13.48
CA PHE A 577 -23.22 51.55 14.47
C PHE A 577 -24.74 51.41 14.46
N GLU A 578 -25.29 50.77 15.49
CA GLU A 578 -26.57 51.14 16.11
C GLU A 578 -26.37 51.22 17.62
#